data_AF-A0A527GB75-F1
#
_entry.id   AF-A0A527GB75-F1
#
_cell.length_a   1.000
_cell.length_b   1.000
_cell.length_c   1.000
_cell.angle_alpha   90.00
_cell.angle_beta   90.00
_cell.angle_gamma   90.00
#
_symmetry.space_group_name_H-M   'P 1'
#
loop_
_entity.id
_entity.type
_entity.pdbx_description
1 polymer ?
#
loop_
_entity_poly.entity_id
_entity_poly.type
_entity_poly.pdbx_seq_one_letter_code
_entity_poly.pdbx_strand_id
1 'polypeptide(L)'
;FAMNTDPNPRIAQAIQQDLAAVGIKASIQALAQANVIAAGGDKAGAPMIWSGGMGWIADFPDPSNFYGPILGCAGAVPGGWNWSWYCNKDLDAKAAEADSITDPAKSEERNKMWSSIYDKIMEDAPWAPVFNEQRFSMKSARMGGADNLYVDPVHVFINYDNVYVKDVQ
;
A
#
# COMPACT_ATOMS: atom_id res chain seq x y z
N PHE A 1 -5.77 -5.62 10.97
CA PHE A 1 -4.53 -6.38 11.23
C PHE A 1 -3.69 -5.56 12.19
N ALA A 2 -3.13 -6.18 13.20
CA ALA A 2 -2.05 -5.60 13.96
C ALA A 2 -1.07 -6.75 14.16
N MET A 3 0.15 -6.63 13.64
CA MET A 3 1.20 -7.57 14.05
C MET A 3 1.24 -7.57 15.58
N ASN A 4 1.46 -8.73 16.20
CA ASN A 4 1.58 -8.84 17.66
C ASN A 4 2.90 -8.26 18.20
N THR A 5 3.70 -7.64 17.32
CA THR A 5 4.99 -7.03 17.63
C THR A 5 4.91 -5.51 17.41
N ASP A 6 5.54 -4.77 18.33
CA ASP A 6 5.71 -3.33 18.19
C ASP A 6 6.36 -2.95 16.84
N PRO A 7 5.97 -1.80 16.24
CA PRO A 7 5.09 -0.77 16.80
C PRO A 7 3.59 -0.94 16.46
N ASN A 8 3.18 -2.00 15.75
CA ASN A 8 1.81 -2.12 15.23
C ASN A 8 0.69 -2.06 16.30
N PRO A 9 0.80 -2.73 17.46
CA PRO A 9 -0.21 -2.61 18.53
C PRO A 9 -0.34 -1.18 19.05
N ARG A 10 0.79 -0.46 19.19
CA ARG A 10 0.81 0.93 19.67
C ARG A 10 0.17 1.89 18.68
N ILE A 11 0.40 1.68 17.38
CA ILE A 11 -0.24 2.49 16.33
C ILE A 11 -1.76 2.33 16.40
N ALA A 12 -2.28 1.09 16.51
CA ALA A 12 -3.72 0.86 16.62
C ALA A 12 -4.31 1.50 17.90
N GLN A 13 -3.59 1.45 19.02
CA GLN A 13 -3.99 2.10 20.28
C GLN A 13 -3.98 3.63 20.16
N ALA A 14 -2.98 4.21 19.48
CA ALA A 14 -2.93 5.64 19.21
C ALA A 14 -4.12 6.08 18.35
N ILE A 15 -4.43 5.36 17.27
CA ILE A 15 -5.62 5.62 16.45
C ILE A 15 -6.90 5.55 17.30
N GLN A 16 -7.05 4.55 18.17
CA GLN A 16 -8.19 4.44 19.08
C GLN A 16 -8.29 5.65 20.02
N GLN A 17 -7.18 6.11 20.58
CA GLN A 17 -7.12 7.27 21.47
C GLN A 17 -7.50 8.57 20.73
N ASP A 18 -6.98 8.78 19.52
CA ASP A 18 -7.26 9.96 18.71
C ASP A 18 -8.73 10.01 18.29
N LEU A 19 -9.30 8.87 17.88
CA LEU A 19 -10.73 8.75 17.60
C LEU A 19 -11.59 9.05 18.85
N ALA A 20 -11.18 8.56 20.02
CA ALA A 20 -11.90 8.83 21.26
C ALA A 20 -11.89 10.32 21.64
N ALA A 21 -10.80 11.04 21.34
CA ALA A 21 -10.69 12.49 21.59
C ALA A 21 -11.71 13.33 20.81
N VAL A 22 -12.19 12.81 19.66
CA VAL A 22 -13.25 13.44 18.85
C VAL A 22 -14.62 12.78 19.03
N GLY A 23 -14.77 11.91 20.03
CA GLY A 23 -16.05 11.28 20.39
C GLY A 23 -16.38 9.98 19.64
N ILE A 24 -15.44 9.43 18.88
CA ILE A 24 -15.61 8.15 18.17
C ILE A 24 -15.10 7.00 19.05
N LYS A 25 -16.00 6.11 19.46
CA LYS A 25 -15.63 4.92 20.25
C LYS A 25 -15.30 3.74 19.33
N ALA A 26 -14.01 3.44 19.16
CA ALA A 26 -13.54 2.27 18.43
C ALA A 26 -13.13 1.12 19.38
N SER A 27 -13.35 -0.12 18.96
CA SER A 27 -12.82 -1.32 19.63
C SER A 27 -11.81 -2.01 18.71
N ILE A 28 -10.59 -2.21 19.19
CA ILE A 28 -9.55 -2.91 18.43
C ILE A 28 -9.86 -4.41 18.40
N GLN A 29 -9.87 -4.99 17.20
CA GLN A 29 -9.96 -6.42 16.98
C GLN A 29 -8.67 -6.90 16.30
N ALA A 30 -7.81 -7.58 17.05
CA ALA A 30 -6.58 -8.16 16.53
C ALA A 30 -6.90 -9.50 15.86
N LEU A 31 -6.82 -9.52 14.53
CA LEU A 31 -7.13 -10.70 13.71
C LEU A 31 -5.88 -11.16 12.95
N ALA A 32 -5.82 -12.46 12.67
CA ALA A 32 -4.84 -13.03 11.74
C ALA A 32 -4.95 -12.36 10.36
N GLN A 33 -3.84 -12.28 9.63
CA GLN A 33 -3.73 -11.56 8.36
C GLN A 33 -4.83 -11.97 7.36
N ALA A 34 -5.01 -13.28 7.13
CA ALA A 34 -6.00 -13.82 6.22
C ALA A 34 -7.43 -13.37 6.56
N ASN A 35 -7.78 -13.27 7.85
CA ASN A 35 -9.10 -12.83 8.28
C ASN A 35 -9.32 -11.34 8.02
N VAL A 36 -8.26 -10.54 8.04
CA VAL A 36 -8.34 -9.10 7.72
C VAL A 36 -8.50 -8.89 6.22
N ILE A 37 -7.76 -9.65 5.41
CA ILE A 37 -7.92 -9.64 3.95
C ILE A 37 -9.35 -10.05 3.57
N ALA A 38 -9.87 -11.13 4.17
CA ALA A 38 -11.24 -11.56 3.95
C ALA A 38 -12.26 -10.49 4.37
N ALA A 39 -12.04 -9.83 5.51
CA ALA A 39 -12.92 -8.76 5.99
C ALA A 39 -12.86 -7.50 5.11
N GLY A 40 -11.74 -7.21 4.45
CA GLY A 40 -11.60 -6.07 3.52
C GLY A 40 -12.15 -6.35 2.12
N GLY A 41 -12.02 -7.60 1.66
CA GLY A 41 -12.56 -8.05 0.39
C GLY A 41 -14.08 -8.30 0.39
N ASP A 42 -14.76 -8.14 1.53
CA ASP A 42 -16.22 -8.21 1.65
C ASP A 42 -16.80 -6.83 2.04
N LYS A 43 -17.79 -6.36 1.27
CA LYS A 43 -18.45 -5.08 1.49
C LYS A 43 -19.26 -5.05 2.79
N ALA A 44 -19.74 -6.22 3.22
CA ALA A 44 -20.40 -6.40 4.50
C ALA A 44 -19.43 -6.74 5.64
N GLY A 45 -18.12 -6.71 5.37
CA GLY A 45 -17.07 -7.05 6.31
C GLY A 45 -16.87 -5.99 7.41
N ALA A 46 -15.63 -5.59 7.66
CA ALA A 46 -15.33 -4.68 8.76
C ALA A 46 -15.63 -3.21 8.39
N PRO A 47 -16.29 -2.43 9.28
CA PRO A 47 -16.63 -1.03 9.01
C PRO A 47 -15.40 -0.10 8.99
N MET A 48 -14.30 -0.53 9.61
CA MET A 48 -13.02 0.17 9.60
C MET A 48 -11.91 -0.89 9.66
N ILE A 49 -10.92 -0.75 8.77
CA ILE A 49 -9.81 -1.69 8.67
C ILE A 49 -8.50 -0.92 8.82
N TRP A 50 -7.71 -1.35 9.80
CA TRP A 50 -6.29 -1.02 9.85
C TRP A 50 -5.50 -2.11 9.13
N SER A 51 -4.82 -1.78 8.04
CA SER A 51 -4.02 -2.75 7.27
C SER A 51 -2.75 -3.19 8.00
N GLY A 52 -2.30 -2.45 9.02
CA GLY A 52 -1.38 -2.93 10.07
C GLY A 52 -0.05 -3.47 9.61
N GLY A 53 0.55 -2.84 8.60
CA GLY A 53 1.82 -3.28 8.02
C GLY A 53 1.69 -4.29 6.88
N MET A 54 0.48 -4.67 6.45
CA MET A 54 0.32 -5.21 5.09
C MET A 54 0.49 -4.08 4.07
N GLY A 55 -0.13 -2.93 4.35
CA GLY A 55 -0.07 -1.75 3.49
C GLY A 55 -0.38 -2.07 2.03
N TRP A 56 0.31 -1.36 1.14
CA TRP A 56 0.46 -1.72 -0.26
C TRP A 56 1.93 -1.51 -0.63
N ILE A 57 2.52 -2.49 -1.30
CA ILE A 57 3.86 -2.40 -1.87
C ILE A 57 3.69 -2.42 -3.38
N ALA A 58 4.41 -1.53 -4.09
CA ALA A 58 4.27 -1.43 -5.52
C ALA A 58 4.77 -2.71 -6.22
N ASP A 59 3.92 -3.35 -7.02
CA ASP A 59 4.27 -4.49 -7.87
C ASP A 59 5.18 -4.05 -9.03
N PHE A 60 4.98 -2.81 -9.50
CA PHE A 60 5.84 -2.13 -10.46
C PHE A 60 5.88 -0.62 -10.14
N PRO A 61 6.97 0.10 -10.49
CA PRO A 61 7.22 1.46 -10.03
C PRO A 61 6.43 2.51 -10.84
N ASP A 62 5.11 2.42 -10.79
CA ASP A 62 4.21 3.31 -11.51
C ASP A 62 3.03 3.76 -10.61
N PRO A 63 2.57 5.03 -10.71
CA PRO A 63 1.40 5.50 -9.98
C PRO A 63 0.15 4.66 -10.21
N SER A 64 -0.08 4.13 -11.41
CA SER A 64 -1.26 3.31 -11.73
C SER A 64 -1.36 2.06 -10.85
N ASN A 65 -0.22 1.53 -10.38
CA ASN A 65 -0.18 0.37 -9.48
C ASN A 65 -0.78 0.67 -8.09
N PHE A 66 -0.72 1.91 -7.63
CA PHE A 66 -1.39 2.32 -6.39
C PHE A 66 -2.83 2.78 -6.63
N TYR A 67 -3.20 3.14 -7.86
CA TYR A 67 -4.57 3.55 -8.14
C TYR A 67 -5.45 2.32 -8.41
N GLY A 68 -5.18 1.57 -9.48
CA GLY A 68 -6.09 0.55 -10.01
C GLY A 68 -6.57 -0.49 -8.98
N PRO A 69 -5.65 -1.20 -8.29
CA PRO A 69 -6.01 -2.29 -7.40
C PRO A 69 -6.68 -1.86 -6.09
N ILE A 70 -6.35 -0.67 -5.58
CA ILE A 70 -6.64 -0.30 -4.19
C ILE A 70 -7.46 0.99 -4.03
N LEU A 71 -7.59 1.81 -5.07
CA LEU A 71 -8.36 3.06 -5.08
C LEU A 71 -9.28 3.22 -6.31
N GLY A 72 -9.07 2.45 -7.37
CA GLY A 72 -9.93 2.45 -8.55
C GLY A 72 -11.19 1.59 -8.39
N CYS A 73 -12.19 1.80 -9.25
CA CYS A 73 -13.43 1.03 -9.20
C CYS A 73 -13.22 -0.46 -9.51
N ALA A 74 -12.20 -0.81 -10.32
CA ALA A 74 -11.85 -2.19 -10.64
C ALA A 74 -11.40 -2.99 -9.40
N GLY A 75 -10.80 -2.32 -8.42
CA GLY A 75 -10.42 -2.91 -7.14
C GLY A 75 -11.59 -3.04 -6.15
N ALA A 76 -12.67 -2.28 -6.35
CA ALA A 76 -13.84 -2.21 -5.45
C ALA A 76 -14.86 -3.32 -5.74
N VAL A 77 -14.39 -4.56 -5.79
CA VAL A 77 -15.17 -5.76 -6.11
C VAL A 77 -14.98 -6.83 -5.01
N PRO A 78 -15.90 -7.81 -4.88
CA PRO A 78 -15.71 -8.92 -3.96
C PRO A 78 -14.35 -9.62 -4.14
N GLY A 79 -13.58 -9.69 -3.05
CA GLY A 79 -12.22 -10.22 -3.02
C GLY A 79 -11.12 -9.25 -3.49
N GLY A 80 -11.46 -8.02 -3.89
CA GLY A 80 -10.52 -7.00 -4.30
C GLY A 80 -9.75 -6.36 -3.14
N TRP A 81 -8.68 -5.63 -3.49
CA TRP A 81 -7.81 -4.96 -2.52
C TRP A 81 -8.22 -3.51 -2.20
N ASN A 82 -9.26 -2.98 -2.86
CA ASN A 82 -9.84 -1.70 -2.48
C ASN A 82 -10.80 -1.89 -1.30
N TRP A 83 -10.23 -1.96 -0.09
CA TRP A 83 -10.97 -2.19 1.15
C TRP A 83 -11.81 -0.99 1.61
N SER A 84 -11.64 0.17 0.98
CA SER A 84 -12.53 1.32 1.20
C SER A 84 -13.83 1.21 0.41
N TRP A 85 -13.89 0.29 -0.56
CA TRP A 85 -14.99 0.18 -1.53
C TRP A 85 -15.25 1.48 -2.30
N TYR A 86 -14.24 2.36 -2.34
CA TYR A 86 -14.30 3.64 -3.02
C TYR A 86 -14.34 3.43 -4.53
N CYS A 87 -15.23 4.15 -5.20
CA CYS A 87 -15.33 4.13 -6.65
C CYS A 87 -15.84 5.48 -7.13
N ASN A 88 -14.95 6.26 -7.76
CA ASN A 88 -15.27 7.49 -8.42
C ASN A 88 -15.04 7.33 -9.93
N LYS A 89 -16.13 7.26 -10.69
CA LYS A 89 -16.08 7.00 -12.15
C LYS A 89 -15.36 8.10 -12.93
N ASP A 90 -15.41 9.34 -12.44
CA ASP A 90 -14.73 10.46 -13.09
C ASP A 90 -13.22 10.38 -12.87
N LEU A 91 -12.78 9.95 -11.68
CA LEU A 91 -11.36 9.68 -11.44
C LEU A 91 -10.88 8.44 -12.20
N ASP A 92 -11.70 7.39 -12.32
CA ASP A 92 -11.35 6.21 -13.11
C ASP A 92 -11.13 6.56 -14.59
N ALA A 93 -11.96 7.44 -15.16
CA ALA A 93 -11.78 7.93 -16.53
C ALA A 93 -10.46 8.72 -16.68
N LYS A 94 -10.13 9.60 -15.73
CA LYS A 94 -8.87 10.35 -15.72
C LYS A 94 -7.65 9.45 -15.52
N ALA A 95 -7.76 8.43 -14.69
CA ALA A 95 -6.71 7.45 -14.47
C ALA A 95 -6.44 6.66 -15.74
N ALA A 96 -7.48 6.23 -16.45
CA ALA A 96 -7.34 5.57 -17.75
C ALA A 96 -6.69 6.48 -18.80
N GLU A 97 -7.02 7.77 -18.81
CA GLU A 97 -6.36 8.75 -19.68
C GLU A 97 -4.88 8.90 -19.34
N ALA A 98 -4.54 9.10 -18.06
CA ALA A 98 -3.15 9.22 -17.60
C ALA A 98 -2.32 7.95 -17.89
N ASP A 99 -2.92 6.77 -17.75
CA ASP A 99 -2.26 5.50 -18.02
C ASP A 99 -2.06 5.24 -19.52
N SER A 100 -2.89 5.84 -20.39
CA SER A 100 -2.73 5.77 -21.84
C SER A 100 -1.56 6.61 -22.38
N ILE A 101 -0.99 7.52 -21.57
CA ILE A 101 0.18 8.33 -21.93
C ILE A 101 1.44 7.47 -21.83
N THR A 102 1.85 6.91 -22.97
CA THR A 102 3.00 6.01 -23.08
C THR A 102 4.26 6.67 -23.62
N ASP A 103 4.15 7.86 -24.20
CA ASP A 103 5.28 8.62 -24.74
C ASP A 103 6.18 9.16 -23.60
N PRO A 104 7.46 8.75 -23.52
CA PRO A 104 8.38 9.25 -22.49
C PRO A 104 8.53 10.77 -22.47
N ALA A 105 8.37 11.44 -23.62
CA ALA A 105 8.42 12.89 -23.73
C ALA A 105 7.27 13.59 -22.98
N LYS A 106 6.19 12.86 -22.66
CA LYS A 106 5.02 13.33 -21.92
C LYS A 106 4.99 12.86 -20.46
N SER A 107 6.08 12.32 -19.95
CA SER A 107 6.16 11.83 -18.56
C SER A 107 5.79 12.89 -17.52
N GLU A 108 6.17 14.16 -17.73
CA GLU A 108 5.82 15.24 -16.81
C GLU A 108 4.31 15.54 -16.81
N GLU A 109 3.67 15.51 -17.99
CA GLU A 109 2.22 15.67 -18.14
C GLU A 109 1.48 14.55 -17.41
N ARG A 110 1.90 13.30 -17.65
CA ARG A 110 1.37 12.11 -16.97
C ARG A 110 1.50 12.21 -15.45
N ASN A 111 2.67 12.63 -14.95
CA ASN A 111 2.89 12.77 -13.51
C ASN A 111 2.03 13.87 -12.88
N LYS A 112 1.79 14.98 -13.59
CA LYS A 112 0.87 16.04 -13.15
C LYS A 112 -0.58 15.55 -13.10
N MET A 113 -1.01 14.75 -14.08
CA MET A 113 -2.34 14.13 -14.06
C MET A 113 -2.50 13.20 -12.86
N TRP A 114 -1.54 12.29 -12.64
CA TRP A 114 -1.55 11.40 -11.47
C TRP A 114 -1.57 12.17 -10.15
N SER A 115 -0.77 13.22 -10.02
CA SER A 115 -0.76 14.07 -8.83
C SER A 115 -2.15 14.65 -8.56
N SER A 116 -2.81 15.21 -9.58
CA SER A 116 -4.17 15.75 -9.43
C SER A 116 -5.21 14.69 -9.08
N ILE A 117 -5.06 13.47 -9.60
CA ILE A 117 -5.94 12.33 -9.25
C ILE A 117 -5.77 12.01 -7.75
N TYR A 118 -4.53 11.89 -7.26
CA TYR A 118 -4.28 11.64 -5.84
C TYR A 118 -4.73 12.77 -4.93
N ASP A 119 -4.57 14.03 -5.33
CA ASP A 119 -5.11 15.18 -4.57
C ASP A 119 -6.63 15.04 -4.40
N LYS A 120 -7.34 14.65 -5.46
CA LYS A 120 -8.80 14.43 -5.41
C LYS A 120 -9.19 13.23 -4.54
N ILE A 121 -8.39 12.16 -4.56
CA ILE A 121 -8.60 11.04 -3.65
C ILE A 121 -8.44 11.49 -2.19
N MET A 122 -7.43 12.31 -1.90
CA MET A 122 -7.22 12.82 -0.55
C MET A 122 -8.34 13.77 -0.10
N GLU A 123 -8.91 14.57 -1.02
CA GLU A 123 -10.11 15.37 -0.76
C GLU A 123 -11.34 14.50 -0.43
N ASP A 124 -11.53 13.40 -1.16
CA ASP A 124 -12.63 12.46 -0.92
C ASP A 124 -12.43 11.60 0.36
N ALA A 125 -11.20 11.55 0.87
CA ALA A 125 -10.79 10.86 2.09
C ALA A 125 -11.27 9.40 2.25
N PRO A 126 -11.16 8.52 1.22
CA PRO A 126 -11.49 7.11 1.37
C PRO A 126 -10.51 6.38 2.30
N TRP A 127 -9.31 6.93 2.47
CA TRP A 127 -8.25 6.44 3.36
C TRP A 127 -7.70 7.56 4.25
N ALA A 128 -7.09 7.14 5.36
CA ALA A 128 -6.20 7.96 6.16
C ALA A 128 -4.77 7.37 6.08
N PRO A 129 -3.91 7.87 5.19
CA PRO A 129 -2.51 7.43 5.11
C PRO A 129 -1.77 7.75 6.42
N VAL A 130 -1.03 6.78 6.97
CA VAL A 130 -0.34 6.94 8.27
C VAL A 130 1.17 7.08 8.10
N PHE A 131 1.81 6.21 7.33
CA PHE A 131 3.25 6.26 7.07
C PHE A 131 3.61 5.54 5.77
N ASN A 132 4.77 5.89 5.20
CA ASN A 132 5.46 5.08 4.20
C ASN A 132 6.54 4.27 4.92
N GLU A 133 6.53 2.94 4.76
CA GLU A 133 7.46 2.07 5.47
C GLU A 133 8.90 2.28 5.00
N GLN A 134 9.83 2.39 5.95
CA GLN A 134 11.25 2.32 5.66
C GLN A 134 11.72 0.88 5.84
N ARG A 135 12.22 0.29 4.76
CA ARG A 135 12.69 -1.07 4.74
C ARG A 135 14.18 -1.14 5.04
N PHE A 136 14.55 -1.97 6.01
CA PHE A 136 15.94 -2.26 6.36
C PHE A 136 16.24 -3.73 6.08
N SER A 137 17.33 -4.00 5.36
CA SER A 137 17.82 -5.35 5.10
C SER A 137 19.12 -5.58 5.85
N MET A 138 19.20 -6.67 6.62
CA MET A 138 20.42 -7.10 7.28
C MET A 138 21.05 -8.23 6.47
N LYS A 139 22.36 -8.11 6.16
CA LYS A 139 23.10 -9.15 5.44
C LYS A 139 24.37 -9.56 6.17
N SER A 140 24.74 -10.83 6.03
CA SER A 140 26.05 -11.31 6.48
C SER A 140 27.17 -10.67 5.66
N ALA A 141 28.34 -10.45 6.27
CA ALA A 141 29.54 -9.99 5.55
C ALA A 141 29.96 -10.94 4.41
N ARG A 142 29.54 -12.21 4.49
CA ARG A 142 29.73 -13.25 3.46
C ARG A 142 28.92 -13.00 2.19
N MET A 143 27.90 -12.17 2.25
CA MET A 143 27.04 -11.87 1.09
C MET A 143 27.73 -10.88 0.13
N GLY A 144 27.74 -11.23 -1.16
CA GLY A 144 28.24 -10.44 -2.29
C GLY A 144 27.13 -9.89 -3.18
N GLY A 145 27.48 -9.03 -4.13
CA GLY A 145 26.51 -8.22 -4.89
C GLY A 145 26.38 -6.79 -4.33
N ALA A 146 25.90 -5.88 -5.16
CA ALA A 146 25.77 -4.46 -4.81
C ALA A 146 24.71 -4.22 -3.71
N ASP A 147 24.93 -3.22 -2.85
CA ASP A 147 24.08 -2.97 -1.68
C ASP A 147 22.62 -2.63 -2.06
N ASN A 148 22.43 -1.93 -3.18
CA ASN A 148 21.10 -1.56 -3.68
C ASN A 148 20.25 -2.79 -4.07
N LEU A 149 20.85 -3.95 -4.36
CA LEU A 149 20.10 -5.18 -4.69
C LEU A 149 19.41 -5.82 -3.47
N TYR A 150 19.85 -5.47 -2.26
CA TYR A 150 19.25 -5.95 -1.00
C TYR A 150 18.05 -5.12 -0.56
N VAL A 151 17.86 -3.95 -1.17
CA VAL A 151 16.80 -2.98 -0.89
C VAL A 151 16.10 -2.54 -2.18
N ASP A 152 16.19 -3.35 -3.23
CA ASP A 152 15.55 -3.11 -4.52
C ASP A 152 14.03 -2.94 -4.31
N PRO A 153 13.43 -1.83 -4.77
CA PRO A 153 12.02 -1.54 -4.53
C PRO A 153 11.07 -2.40 -5.40
N VAL A 154 11.56 -3.03 -6.46
CA VAL A 154 10.79 -3.88 -7.37
C VAL A 154 10.99 -5.36 -7.01
N HIS A 155 12.22 -5.77 -6.68
CA HIS A 155 12.53 -7.16 -6.31
C HIS A 155 12.44 -7.37 -4.80
N VAL A 156 11.21 -7.45 -4.28
CA VAL A 156 10.94 -7.72 -2.87
C VAL A 156 10.98 -9.24 -2.60
N PHE A 157 11.71 -9.75 -1.61
CA PHE A 157 12.55 -9.04 -0.63
C PHE A 157 14.00 -8.83 -1.12
N ILE A 158 14.62 -9.76 -1.84
CA ILE A 158 15.99 -9.61 -2.32
C ILE A 158 16.02 -10.06 -3.77
N ASN A 159 16.79 -9.35 -4.60
CA ASN A 159 17.07 -9.80 -5.95
C ASN A 159 18.05 -11.00 -5.93
N TYR A 160 17.51 -12.19 -5.64
CA TYR A 160 18.27 -13.42 -5.41
C TYR A 160 19.13 -13.85 -6.61
N ASP A 161 18.74 -13.46 -7.82
CA ASP A 161 19.49 -13.76 -9.05
C ASP A 161 20.81 -13.00 -9.14
N ASN A 162 20.95 -11.89 -8.39
CA ASN A 162 22.10 -10.98 -8.47
C ASN A 162 22.90 -10.88 -7.16
N VAL A 163 22.53 -11.66 -6.15
CA VAL A 163 23.29 -11.79 -4.89
C VAL A 163 23.88 -13.18 -4.77
N TYR A 164 25.01 -13.30 -4.10
CA TYR A 164 25.73 -14.57 -3.98
C TYR A 164 26.49 -14.63 -2.65
N VAL A 165 27.00 -15.82 -2.31
CA VAL A 165 27.84 -16.01 -1.12
C VAL A 165 29.30 -16.06 -1.59
N LYS A 166 30.15 -15.20 -1.01
CA LYS A 166 31.55 -14.99 -1.43
C LYS A 166 32.45 -16.20 -1.22
N ASP A 167 32.13 -17.08 -0.28
CA ASP A 167 33.00 -18.16 0.20
C ASP A 167 32.48 -19.57 -0.15
N VAL A 168 31.66 -19.66 -1.21
CA VAL A 168 31.06 -20.92 -1.69
C VAL A 168 31.34 -21.14 -3.20
N GLN A 169 32.35 -20.46 -3.75
CA GLN A 169 32.85 -20.65 -5.12
C GLN A 169 34.31 -21.12 -5.10
#